data_AF-H2E0H4-F1
#
_entry.id   AF-H2E0H4-F1
#
_cell.length_a   1.000
_cell.length_b   1.000
_cell.length_c   1.000
_cell.angle_alpha   90.00
_cell.angle_beta   90.00
_cell.angle_gamma   90.00
#
_symmetry.space_group_name_H-M   'P 1'
#
loop_
_entity.id
_entity.type
_entity.pdbx_description
1 polymer ?
#
loop_
_entity_poly.entity_id
_entity_poly.type
_entity_poly.pdbx_seq_one_letter_code
_entity_poly.pdbx_strand_id
1 'polypeptide(L)'
;AQTISYEVTLAIILLSVLLTNGSFNLSMLITTQEHLWLLLPSWPLAMMWFTSTLAETNRTPFDLMEGESELVSGFNIEYAAGPFALFFMAEYMNIIMM
;
A
#
# COMPACT_ATOMS: atom_id res chain seq x y z
N ALA A 1 1.13 12.47 7.50
CA ALA A 1 2.25 11.97 8.34
C ALA A 1 2.29 10.45 8.33
N GLN A 2 1.16 9.77 8.56
CA GLN A 2 1.02 8.32 8.44
C GLN A 2 1.53 7.78 7.09
N THR A 3 0.97 8.25 5.97
CA THR A 3 1.36 7.80 4.62
C THR A 3 2.87 7.89 4.37
N ILE A 4 3.46 9.07 4.61
CA ILE A 4 4.91 9.30 4.44
C ILE A 4 5.75 8.38 5.33
N SER A 5 5.30 8.09 6.56
CA SER A 5 6.04 7.19 7.45
C SER A 5 6.06 5.74 6.94
N TYR A 6 4.97 5.26 6.35
CA TYR A 6 4.91 3.90 5.79
C TYR A 6 5.59 3.80 4.43
N GLU A 7 5.66 4.89 3.65
CA GLU A 7 6.41 4.94 2.40
C GLU A 7 7.90 4.62 2.60
N VAL A 8 8.51 5.13 3.69
CA VAL A 8 9.90 4.80 4.05
C VAL A 8 10.05 3.30 4.32
N THR A 9 9.09 2.69 5.03
CA THR A 9 9.15 1.24 5.33
C THR A 9 8.99 0.40 4.07
N LEU A 10 8.07 0.78 3.17
CA LEU A 10 7.87 0.13 1.88
C LEU A 10 9.13 0.20 1.02
N ALA A 11 9.78 1.37 0.94
CA ALA A 11 11.02 1.53 0.18
C ALA A 11 12.13 0.58 0.66
N ILE A 12 12.28 0.41 1.99
CA ILE A 12 13.29 -0.49 2.57
C ILE A 12 12.93 -1.96 2.33
N ILE A 13 11.66 -2.34 2.48
CA ILE A 13 11.22 -3.72 2.22
C ILE A 13 11.40 -4.06 0.74
N LEU A 14 11.01 -3.16 -0.16
CA LEU A 14 11.19 -3.31 -1.60
C LEU A 14 12.67 -3.45 -1.95
N LEU A 15 13.54 -2.63 -1.35
CA LEU A 15 14.99 -2.76 -1.53
C LEU A 15 15.51 -4.13 -1.05
N SER A 16 15.02 -4.64 0.08
CA SER A 16 15.41 -5.97 0.57
C SER A 16 15.02 -7.10 -0.39
N VAL A 17 13.85 -7.00 -1.02
CA VAL A 17 13.38 -7.95 -2.04
C VAL A 17 14.21 -7.82 -3.32
N LEU A 18 14.52 -6.60 -3.75
CA LEU A 18 15.33 -6.37 -4.94
C LEU A 18 16.76 -6.88 -4.79
N LEU A 19 17.33 -6.85 -3.59
CA LEU A 19 18.64 -7.47 -3.32
C LEU A 19 18.64 -8.98 -3.60
N THR A 20 17.51 -9.67 -3.35
CA THR A 20 17.38 -11.10 -3.70
C THR A 20 17.15 -11.33 -5.20
N ASN A 21 16.53 -10.37 -5.89
CA ASN A 21 16.26 -10.44 -7.33
C ASN A 21 17.48 -10.05 -8.20
N GLY A 22 18.35 -9.16 -7.69
CA GLY A 22 19.54 -8.67 -8.39
C GLY A 22 19.28 -7.66 -9.50
N SER A 23 18.02 -7.30 -9.78
CA SER A 23 17.65 -6.27 -10.75
C SER A 23 16.36 -5.55 -10.36
N PHE A 24 16.15 -4.35 -10.91
CA PHE A 24 14.93 -3.54 -10.71
C PHE A 24 13.80 -3.88 -11.69
N ASN A 25 14.01 -4.83 -12.60
CA ASN A 25 12.99 -5.19 -13.59
C ASN A 25 11.96 -6.15 -12.97
N LEU A 26 10.67 -5.78 -13.05
CA LEU A 26 9.57 -6.62 -12.57
C LEU A 26 9.49 -7.97 -13.29
N SER A 27 9.86 -8.04 -14.57
CA SER A 27 9.87 -9.32 -15.29
C SER A 27 10.89 -10.30 -14.71
N MET A 28 12.05 -9.79 -14.26
CA MET A 28 13.06 -10.62 -13.59
C MET A 28 12.56 -11.12 -12.23
N LEU A 29 11.77 -10.31 -11.51
CA LEU A 29 11.17 -10.72 -10.24
C LEU A 29 10.21 -11.92 -10.41
N ILE A 30 9.53 -12.03 -11.56
CA ILE A 30 8.70 -13.20 -11.87
C ILE A 30 9.58 -14.42 -12.11
N THR A 31 10.66 -14.27 -12.88
CA THR A 31 11.58 -15.39 -13.17
C THR A 31 12.31 -15.92 -11.93
N THR A 32 12.63 -15.04 -10.96
CA THR A 32 13.28 -15.48 -9.70
C THR A 32 12.35 -16.26 -8.79
N GLN A 33 11.03 -16.16 -9.00
CA GLN A 33 10.02 -16.89 -8.23
C GLN A 33 9.59 -18.22 -8.87
N GLU A 34 10.19 -18.63 -9.99
CA GLU A 34 9.81 -19.86 -10.70
C GLU A 34 9.98 -21.13 -9.86
N HIS A 35 11.08 -21.23 -9.10
CA HIS A 35 11.36 -22.42 -8.30
C HIS A 35 10.67 -22.41 -6.94
N LEU A 36 10.68 -21.25 -6.27
CA LEU A 36 10.09 -21.04 -4.96
C LEU A 36 9.52 -19.63 -4.91
N TRP A 37 8.29 -19.49 -4.40
CA TRP A 37 7.72 -18.19 -4.17
C TRP A 37 8.52 -17.43 -3.12
N LEU A 38 8.84 -16.17 -3.41
CA LEU A 38 9.62 -15.31 -2.52
C LEU A 38 8.95 -15.13 -1.15
N LEU A 39 7.63 -15.30 -1.09
CA LEU A 39 6.83 -15.21 0.13
C LEU A 39 7.28 -16.24 1.20
N LEU A 40 7.80 -17.40 0.81
CA LEU A 40 8.28 -18.42 1.75
C LEU A 40 9.58 -18.02 2.47
N PRO A 41 10.69 -17.69 1.78
CA PRO A 41 11.93 -17.28 2.43
C PRO A 41 11.82 -15.91 3.11
N SER A 42 10.98 -15.00 2.61
CA SER A 42 10.83 -13.64 3.16
C SER A 42 9.49 -13.42 3.87
N TRP A 43 8.88 -14.46 4.44
CA TRP A 43 7.55 -14.36 5.06
C TRP A 43 7.38 -13.22 6.09
N PRO A 44 8.38 -12.85 6.93
CA PRO A 44 8.23 -11.72 7.85
C PRO A 44 8.20 -10.38 7.10
N LEU A 45 8.98 -10.26 6.02
CA LEU A 45 8.98 -9.09 5.15
C LEU A 45 7.66 -8.98 4.39
N ALA A 46 7.10 -10.10 3.94
CA ALA A 46 5.78 -10.13 3.30
C ALA A 46 4.66 -9.68 4.27
N MET A 47 4.71 -10.10 5.53
CA MET A 47 3.77 -9.64 6.55
C MET A 47 3.90 -8.14 6.82
N MET A 48 5.13 -7.64 6.98
CA MET A 48 5.36 -6.21 7.16
C MET A 48 4.90 -5.41 5.93
N TRP A 49 5.20 -5.88 4.72
CA TRP A 49 4.76 -5.28 3.46
C TRP A 49 3.23 -5.13 3.43
N PHE A 50 2.51 -6.21 3.72
CA PHE A 50 1.05 -6.19 3.75
C PHE A 50 0.51 -5.18 4.77
N THR A 51 1.06 -5.16 5.99
CA THR A 51 0.61 -4.16 6.98
C THR A 51 0.93 -2.73 6.58
N SER A 52 2.04 -2.48 5.88
CA SER A 52 2.40 -1.15 5.40
C SER A 52 1.53 -0.70 4.23
N THR A 53 1.15 -1.58 3.30
CA THR A 53 0.24 -1.23 2.19
C THR A 53 -1.18 -0.92 2.69
N LEU A 54 -1.66 -1.66 3.70
CA LEU A 54 -2.90 -1.33 4.42
C LEU A 54 -2.84 0.07 5.05
N ALA A 55 -1.72 0.41 5.69
CA ALA A 55 -1.56 1.70 6.36
C ALA A 55 -1.37 2.88 5.38
N GLU A 56 -0.79 2.64 4.20
CA GLU A 56 -0.64 3.64 3.15
C GLU A 56 -1.96 3.94 2.44
N THR A 57 -2.76 2.91 2.18
CA THR A 57 -4.09 3.04 1.57
C THR A 57 -5.17 3.48 2.56
N ASN A 58 -4.80 3.85 3.79
CA ASN A 58 -5.71 4.22 4.88
C ASN A 58 -6.81 3.19 5.15
N ARG A 59 -6.55 1.90 4.87
CA ARG A 59 -7.57 0.86 5.06
C ARG A 59 -7.59 0.36 6.50
N THR A 60 -8.76 -0.07 6.95
CA THR A 60 -8.97 -0.70 8.26
C THR A 60 -7.90 -1.76 8.53
N PRO A 61 -7.16 -1.72 9.66
CA PRO A 61 -7.42 -0.97 10.90
C PRO A 61 -6.77 0.42 10.99
N PHE A 62 -6.07 0.88 9.95
CA PHE A 62 -5.33 2.16 9.96
C PHE A 62 -6.12 3.33 9.35
N ASP A 63 -7.44 3.18 9.39
CA ASP A 63 -8.40 4.11 8.83
C ASP A 63 -8.80 5.18 9.86
N LEU A 64 -7.84 6.05 10.18
CA LEU A 64 -8.07 7.15 11.13
C LEU A 64 -8.82 8.30 10.47
N MET A 65 -8.48 8.61 9.21
CA MET A 65 -9.01 9.76 8.47
C MET A 65 -10.43 9.54 7.92
N GLU A 66 -10.88 8.28 7.79
CA GLU A 66 -12.22 7.92 7.33
C GLU A 66 -13.06 7.23 8.42
N GLY A 67 -12.66 7.43 9.69
CA GLY A 67 -13.47 7.03 10.83
C GLY A 67 -14.89 7.60 10.75
N GLU A 68 -15.85 6.90 11.36
CA GLU A 68 -17.29 7.22 11.28
C GLU A 68 -17.61 8.68 11.66
N SER A 69 -16.85 9.25 12.59
CA SER A 69 -16.93 10.66 12.98
C SER A 69 -16.32 11.61 11.96
N GLU A 70 -15.26 11.20 11.27
CA GLU A 70 -14.51 12.01 10.31
C GLU A 70 -15.13 11.97 8.90
N LEU A 71 -15.90 10.95 8.55
CA LEU A 71 -16.76 10.99 7.35
C LEU A 71 -17.85 12.07 7.42
N VAL A 72 -18.28 12.44 8.63
CA VAL A 72 -19.36 13.42 8.88
C VAL A 72 -18.82 14.82 9.19
N SER A 73 -17.56 14.97 9.61
CA SER A 73 -16.92 16.27 9.88
C SER A 73 -15.56 16.50 9.17
N GLY A 74 -15.15 15.64 8.25
CA GLY A 74 -13.82 15.62 7.65
C GLY A 74 -13.67 16.43 6.37
N PHE A 75 -12.51 16.26 5.75
CA PHE A 75 -12.04 17.06 4.60
C PHE A 75 -12.90 16.91 3.33
N ASN A 76 -13.74 15.89 3.25
CA ASN A 76 -14.55 15.59 2.06
C ASN A 76 -15.87 16.37 1.98
N ILE A 77 -16.27 17.11 3.02
CA ILE A 77 -17.61 17.75 3.12
C ILE A 77 -17.73 19.00 2.25
N GLU A 78 -16.60 19.65 1.96
CA GLU A 78 -16.58 20.87 1.14
C GLU A 78 -16.79 20.58 -0.36
N TYR A 79 -16.73 19.31 -0.76
CA TYR A 79 -16.77 18.90 -2.16
C TYR A 79 -18.19 18.52 -2.61
N ALA A 80 -18.53 18.91 -3.84
CA ALA A 80 -19.71 18.41 -4.53
C ALA A 80 -19.58 16.91 -4.84
N ALA A 81 -20.70 16.26 -5.18
CA ALA A 81 -20.76 14.82 -5.44
C ALA A 81 -19.77 14.32 -6.52
N GLY A 82 -19.39 15.16 -7.49
CA GLY A 82 -18.44 14.81 -8.55
C GLY A 82 -17.01 14.61 -8.03
N PRO A 83 -16.35 15.65 -7.48
CA PRO A 83 -15.02 15.52 -6.88
C PRO A 83 -14.96 14.48 -5.75
N PHE A 84 -16.02 14.35 -4.95
CA PHE A 84 -16.16 13.30 -3.95
C PHE A 84 -16.01 11.90 -4.57
N ALA A 85 -16.75 11.62 -5.65
CA ALA A 85 -16.66 10.33 -6.34
C ALA A 85 -15.26 10.05 -6.92
N LEU A 86 -14.54 11.09 -7.34
CA LEU A 86 -13.17 10.94 -7.86
C LEU A 86 -12.17 10.57 -6.75
N PHE A 87 -12.33 11.10 -5.53
CA PHE A 87 -11.47 10.72 -4.41
C PHE A 87 -11.61 9.23 -4.06
N PHE A 88 -12.85 8.73 -3.92
CA PHE A 88 -13.08 7.30 -3.70
C PHE A 88 -12.55 6.44 -4.84
N MET A 89 -12.80 6.85 -6.09
CA MET A 89 -12.30 6.10 -7.24
C MET A 89 -10.78 6.01 -7.26
N ALA A 90 -10.08 7.11 -6.93
CA ALA A 90 -8.63 7.13 -6.82
C ALA A 90 -8.12 6.25 -5.68
N GLU A 91 -8.80 6.26 -4.52
CA GLU A 91 -8.45 5.41 -3.39
C GLU A 91 -8.62 3.93 -3.72
N TYR A 92 -9.75 3.53 -4.32
CA TYR A 92 -9.95 2.15 -4.75
C TYR A 92 -8.96 1.71 -5.84
N MET A 93 -8.59 2.61 -6.75
CA MET A 93 -7.55 2.32 -7.73
C MET A 93 -6.20 2.08 -7.05
N ASN A 94 -5.89 2.84 -5.99
CA ASN A 94 -4.67 2.66 -5.21
C ASN A 94 -4.68 1.33 -4.44
N ILE A 95 -5.83 0.92 -3.88
CA ILE A 95 -6.00 -0.38 -3.22
C ILE A 95 -5.74 -1.54 -4.18
N ILE A 96 -6.13 -1.41 -5.46
CA ILE A 96 -5.88 -2.45 -6.48
C ILE A 96 -4.40 -2.48 -6.89
N MET A 97 -3.72 -1.33 -6.86
CA MET A 97 -2.33 -1.19 -7.28
C MET A 97 -1.34 -1.75 -6.24
N MET A 98 -1.62 -1.56 -4.96
CA MET A 98 -0.75 -1.95 -3.84
C MET A 98 -0.86 -3.43 -3.48
#